data_AF-A0A1V6KK87-F1
#
_entry.id   AF-A0A1V6KK87-F1
#
_cell.length_a   1.000
_cell.length_b   1.000
_cell.length_c   1.000
_cell.angle_alpha   90.00
_cell.angle_beta   90.00
_cell.angle_gamma   90.00
#
_symmetry.space_group_name_H-M   'P 1'
#
loop_
_entity.id
_entity.type
_entity.pdbx_description
1 polymer ?
#
loop_
_entity_poly.entity_id
_entity_poly.type
_entity_poly.pdbx_seq_one_letter_code
_entity_poly.pdbx_strand_id
1 'polypeptide(L)' 'MKKTFESELRRRRKVLKISQIELARMVGVSLMTIQMWERGAATPKPENKEKLEGVLSTLEKEMGK' A
#
# COMPACT_ATOMS: atom_id res chain seq x y z
N MET A 1 20.51 7.61 1.56
CA MET A 1 19.58 7.17 0.50
C MET A 1 18.19 7.69 0.83
N LYS A 2 17.51 8.40 -0.09
CA LYS A 2 16.11 8.83 0.11
C LYS A 2 15.20 7.62 -0.04
N LYS A 3 14.33 7.34 0.95
CA LYS A 3 13.24 6.37 0.80
C LYS A 3 12.21 6.97 -0.15
N THR A 4 11.88 6.24 -1.20
CA THR A 4 10.87 6.63 -2.17
C THR A 4 9.52 6.04 -1.78
N PHE A 5 8.42 6.67 -2.21
CA PHE A 5 7.05 6.28 -1.84
C PHE A 5 6.77 4.79 -2.15
N GLU A 6 7.24 4.31 -3.29
CA GLU A 6 7.11 2.93 -3.74
C GLU A 6 7.84 1.93 -2.82
N SER A 7 9.04 2.29 -2.37
CA SER A 7 9.83 1.46 -1.45
C SER A 7 9.16 1.36 -0.08
N GLU A 8 8.50 2.44 0.35
CA GLU A 8 7.81 2.53 1.62
C GLU A 8 6.50 1.73 1.61
N LEU A 9 5.71 1.81 0.54
CA LEU A 9 4.50 1.02 0.37
C LEU A 9 4.78 -0.48 0.49
N ARG A 10 5.77 -0.97 -0.27
CA ARG A 10 6.16 -2.39 -0.25
C ARG A 10 6.65 -2.82 1.13
N ARG A 11 7.38 -1.96 1.82
CA ARG A 11 7.88 -2.20 3.19
C ARG A 11 6.72 -2.34 4.17
N ARG A 12 5.80 -1.37 4.20
CA ARG A 12 4.63 -1.39 5.10
C ARG A 12 3.79 -2.64 4.88
N ARG A 13 3.47 -2.96 3.63
CA ARG A 13 2.72 -4.19 3.29
C ARG A 13 3.41 -5.46 3.83
N LYS A 14 4.73 -5.58 3.66
CA LYS A 14 5.49 -6.73 4.17
C LYS A 14 5.51 -6.82 5.69
N VAL A 15 5.64 -5.69 6.39
CA VAL A 15 5.56 -5.63 7.86
C VAL A 15 4.17 -6.07 8.32
N LEU A 16 3.13 -5.65 7.61
CA LEU A 16 1.73 -6.05 7.84
C LEU A 16 1.42 -7.52 7.47
N LYS A 17 2.38 -8.24 6.88
CA LYS A 17 2.25 -9.65 6.45
C LYS A 17 1.07 -9.94 5.51
N ILE A 18 0.59 -8.94 4.78
CA ILE A 18 -0.44 -9.10 3.75
C ILE A 18 0.18 -9.22 2.36
N SER A 19 -0.48 -9.94 1.46
CA SER A 19 -0.15 -10.03 0.04
C SER A 19 -0.55 -8.76 -0.73
N GLN A 20 -0.02 -8.61 -1.95
CA GLN A 20 -0.42 -7.50 -2.83
C GLN A 20 -1.90 -7.57 -3.22
N ILE A 21 -2.48 -8.77 -3.35
CA ILE A 21 -3.88 -8.93 -3.73
C ILE A 21 -4.83 -8.63 -2.59
N GLU A 22 -4.45 -8.93 -1.34
CA GLU A 22 -5.21 -8.52 -0.15
C GLU A 22 -5.24 -7.00 -0.02
N LEU A 23 -4.08 -6.34 -0.15
CA LEU A 23 -4.02 -4.88 -0.15
C LEU A 23 -4.86 -4.27 -1.28
N ALA A 24 -4.79 -4.83 -2.49
CA ALA A 24 -5.58 -4.37 -3.63
C ALA A 24 -7.09 -4.44 -3.35
N ARG A 25 -7.56 -5.56 -2.78
CA ARG A 25 -8.96 -5.76 -2.39
C ARG A 25 -9.42 -4.75 -1.33
N MET A 26 -8.61 -4.51 -0.29
CA MET A 26 -8.94 -3.56 0.78
C MET A 26 -9.00 -2.11 0.28
N VAL A 27 -8.12 -1.74 -0.65
CA VAL A 27 -8.07 -0.39 -1.24
C VAL A 27 -9.15 -0.20 -2.32
N GLY A 28 -9.64 -1.29 -2.91
CA GLY A 28 -10.62 -1.26 -4.00
C GLY A 28 -9.98 -1.00 -5.37
N VAL A 29 -8.78 -1.55 -5.61
CA VAL A 29 -8.06 -1.44 -6.89
C VAL A 29 -7.63 -2.81 -7.41
N SER A 30 -7.13 -2.86 -8.65
CA SER A 30 -6.58 -4.11 -9.20
C SER A 30 -5.23 -4.48 -8.58
N LEU A 31 -4.86 -5.76 -8.64
CA LEU A 31 -3.52 -6.23 -8.27
C LEU A 31 -2.43 -5.50 -9.08
N MET A 32 -2.64 -5.31 -10.38
CA MET A 32 -1.71 -4.62 -11.27
C MET A 32 -1.46 -3.17 -10.82
N THR A 33 -2.49 -2.51 -10.28
CA THR A 33 -2.37 -1.15 -9.72
C THR A 33 -1.37 -1.13 -8.55
N ILE A 34 -1.49 -2.05 -7.59
CA ILE A 34 -0.54 -2.16 -6.46
C ILE A 34 0.87 -2.48 -6.95
N GLN A 35 1.02 -3.38 -7.94
CA GLN A 35 2.33 -3.72 -8.51
C GLN A 35 3.00 -2.52 -9.18
N MET A 36 2.25 -1.70 -9.91
CA MET A 36 2.78 -0.48 -10.54
C MET A 36 3.20 0.56 -9.49
N TRP A 37 2.45 0.71 -8.41
CA TRP A 37 2.81 1.61 -7.31
C TRP A 37 4.04 1.13 -6.55
N GLU A 38 4.14 -0.16 -6.19
CA GLU A 38 5.31 -0.69 -5.46
C GLU A 38 6.61 -0.70 -6.28
N ARG A 39 6.52 -0.70 -7.62
CA ARG A 39 7.69 -0.61 -8.51
C ARG A 39 8.00 0.82 -8.98
N GLY A 40 7.21 1.81 -8.55
CA GLY A 40 7.37 3.22 -8.95
C GLY A 40 7.02 3.53 -10.42
N ALA A 41 6.33 2.62 -11.11
CA ALA A 41 5.93 2.85 -12.52
C ALA A 41 4.65 3.67 -12.66
N ALA A 42 3.91 3.85 -11.58
CA ALA A 42 2.79 4.77 -11.49
C ALA A 42 2.67 5.30 -10.07
N THR A 43 2.06 6.48 -9.92
CA THR A 43 1.70 7.05 -8.62
C THR A 43 0.19 6.99 -8.41
N PRO A 44 -0.29 6.79 -7.17
CA PRO A 44 -1.71 6.84 -6.87
C PRO A 44 -2.25 8.27 -7.08
N LYS A 45 -3.43 8.37 -7.68
CA LYS A 45 -4.24 9.60 -7.65
C LYS A 45 -4.61 9.96 -6.20
N PRO A 46 -4.95 11.24 -5.89
CA PRO A 46 -5.26 11.66 -4.52
C PRO A 46 -6.26 10.76 -3.79
N GLU A 47 -7.40 10.43 -4.42
CA GLU A 47 -8.43 9.54 -3.86
C GLU A 47 -7.90 8.15 -3.51
N ASN A 48 -7.10 7.56 -4.39
CA ASN A 48 -6.50 6.25 -4.17
C ASN A 48 -5.41 6.30 -3.11
N LYS A 49 -4.68 7.42 -3.01
CA LYS A 49 -3.67 7.63 -1.98
C LYS A 49 -4.33 7.72 -0.60
N GLU A 50 -5.44 8.46 -0.49
CA GLU A 50 -6.22 8.56 0.76
C GLU A 50 -6.74 7.19 1.21
N LYS A 51 -7.38 6.43 0.30
CA LYS A 51 -7.84 5.06 0.60
C LYS A 51 -6.70 4.14 1.02
N LEU A 52 -5.59 4.19 0.31
CA LEU A 52 -4.40 3.39 0.59
C LEU A 52 -3.85 3.69 1.99
N GLU A 53 -3.68 4.97 2.33
CA GLU A 53 -3.20 5.38 3.65
C GLU A 53 -4.18 5.01 4.76
N GLY A 54 -5.49 5.14 4.52
CA GLY A 54 -6.54 4.73 5.46
C GLY A 54 -6.48 3.24 5.78
N VAL A 55 -6.38 2.39 4.75
CA VAL A 55 -6.24 0.93 4.91
C VAL A 55 -4.96 0.60 5.70
N LEU A 56 -3.82 1.15 5.31
CA LEU A 56 -2.55 0.86 5.96
C LEU A 56 -2.56 1.31 7.43
N SER A 57 -3.08 2.50 7.73
CA SER A 57 -3.16 3.02 9.10
C SER A 57 -4.06 2.17 10.00
N THR A 58 -5.18 1.66 9.47
CA THR A 58 -6.07 0.77 10.22
C THR A 58 -5.35 -0.54 10.57
N LEU A 59 -4.69 -1.18 9.59
CA LEU A 59 -3.94 -2.42 9.81
C LEU A 59 -2.76 -2.23 10.78
N GLU A 60 -2.07 -1.11 10.70
CA GLU A 60 -0.96 -0.78 11.60
C GLU A 60 -1.43 -0.65 13.06
N LYS A 61 -2.62 -0.09 13.29
CA LYS A 61 -3.23 0.00 14.63
C LYS A 61 -3.65 -1.36 15.16
N GLU A 62 -4.07 -2.28 14.30
CA GLU A 62 -4.47 -3.63 14.69
C GLU A 62 -3.27 -4.52 15.06
N MET A 63 -2.11 -4.33 14.42
CA MET A 63 -0.87 -5.05 14.76
C MET A 63 -0.22 -4.61 16.07
N GLY A 64 -0.50 -3.41 16.55
CA GLY A 64 0.05 -2.86 17.79
C GLY A 64 -0.79 -3.16 19.04
N LYS A 65 -1.91 -3.88 18.88
CA LYS A 65 -2.70 -4.44 19.97
C LYS A 65 -2.26 -5.86 20.27
#